data_AF-A0A5C7MWY1-F1
#
_entry.id   AF-A0A5C7MWY1-F1
#
_cell.length_a   1.000
_cell.length_b   1.000
_cell.length_c   1.000
_cell.angle_alpha   90.00
_cell.angle_beta   90.00
_cell.angle_gamma   90.00
#
_symmetry.space_group_name_H-M   'P 1'
#
loop_
_entity.id
_entity.type
_entity.pdbx_description
1 polymer ?
#
loop_
_entity_poly.entity_id
_entity_poly.type
_entity_poly.pdbx_seq_one_letter_code
_entity_poly.pdbx_strand_id
1 'polypeptide(L)'
;MTFNDGGEYPARRHANPETTVRVGDIGEHMYQADDLDLTRSEQRSWLVHRRLAEHLTEMSLTDWGPVILDNIARLREGVRGQPHLRNLDCWQRIVESGDMAALRQALTGRSRHDIEMREVSPMGGLLPDSERREALGHTD
;
A
#
# COMPACT_ATOMS: atom_id res chain seq x y z
N MET A 1 7.46 43.75 64.40
CA MET A 1 8.37 43.53 63.26
C MET A 1 7.57 42.74 62.24
N THR A 2 7.00 43.41 61.23
CA THR A 2 7.53 43.54 59.84
C THR A 2 7.52 42.20 59.10
N PHE A 3 7.09 41.98 57.86
CA PHE A 3 6.42 42.68 56.74
C PHE A 3 6.24 41.56 55.66
N ASN A 4 5.26 41.71 54.74
CA ASN A 4 5.18 41.31 53.31
C ASN A 4 6.33 40.47 52.66
N ASP A 5 6.20 39.74 51.54
CA ASP A 5 5.36 39.76 50.33
C ASP A 5 5.72 38.47 49.54
N GLY A 6 4.81 37.81 48.81
CA GLY A 6 4.78 37.87 47.33
C GLY A 6 5.43 36.60 46.71
N GLY A 7 4.99 36.00 45.60
CA GLY A 7 3.89 36.16 44.66
C GLY A 7 3.65 34.77 44.00
N GLU A 8 2.44 34.37 43.67
CA GLU A 8 1.68 34.77 42.47
C GLU A 8 2.07 33.96 41.22
N TYR A 9 1.26 32.94 40.91
CA TYR A 9 1.04 32.45 39.54
C TYR A 9 -0.48 32.54 39.26
N PRO A 10 -0.91 33.15 38.15
CA PRO A 10 -2.28 33.58 37.97
C PRO A 10 -3.24 32.45 37.55
N ALA A 11 -4.46 32.60 38.05
CA ALA A 11 -5.67 31.93 37.58
C ALA A 11 -6.24 32.59 36.32
N ARG A 12 -7.05 31.82 35.56
CA ARG A 12 -8.40 32.13 35.00
C ARG A 12 -8.64 31.24 33.76
N ARG A 13 -9.51 30.23 33.79
CA ARG A 13 -11.00 30.20 33.81
C ARG A 13 -11.66 30.91 32.62
N HIS A 14 -12.41 30.13 31.83
CA HIS A 14 -13.80 30.31 31.31
C HIS A 14 -13.94 29.43 30.04
N ALA A 15 -14.61 28.27 30.07
CA ALA A 15 -16.04 28.03 29.77
C ALA A 15 -16.47 28.63 28.39
N ASN A 16 -17.09 27.94 27.43
CA ASN A 16 -18.26 27.03 27.47
C ASN A 16 -18.45 26.35 26.06
N PRO A 17 -19.61 25.75 25.67
CA PRO A 17 -19.80 24.32 25.41
C PRO A 17 -20.18 23.98 23.94
N GLU A 18 -20.39 22.68 23.68
CA GLU A 18 -21.28 22.12 22.64
C GLU A 18 -21.34 22.79 21.25
N THR A 19 -20.73 22.13 20.27
CA THR A 19 -21.23 22.15 18.89
C THR A 19 -21.32 20.73 18.37
N THR A 20 -22.54 20.20 18.45
CA THR A 20 -22.99 19.01 17.73
C THR A 20 -22.89 19.26 16.23
N VAL A 21 -22.01 18.56 15.51
CA VAL A 21 -22.15 18.35 14.06
C VAL A 21 -21.80 16.91 13.69
N ARG A 22 -22.88 16.14 13.47
CA ARG A 22 -23.15 15.10 12.46
C ARG A 22 -22.08 14.04 12.13
N VAL A 23 -22.51 12.80 12.36
CA VAL A 23 -22.16 11.60 11.62
C VAL A 23 -22.16 11.87 10.11
N GLY A 24 -21.05 11.50 9.46
CA GLY A 24 -20.94 11.37 8.01
C GLY A 24 -19.76 12.14 7.45
N ASP A 25 -18.55 11.57 7.49
CA ASP A 25 -17.77 11.46 6.26
C ASP A 25 -16.73 10.35 6.38
N ILE A 26 -16.65 9.56 5.33
CA ILE A 26 -15.67 8.50 5.10
C ILE A 26 -14.28 9.10 5.21
N GLY A 27 -13.48 8.63 6.18
CA GLY A 27 -12.10 9.06 6.35
C GLY A 27 -11.32 8.79 5.07
N GLU A 28 -11.14 9.83 4.26
CA GLU A 28 -10.06 9.95 3.30
C GLU A 28 -8.76 9.79 4.07
N HIS A 29 -8.28 8.55 4.20
CA HIS A 29 -6.89 8.29 4.55
C HIS A 29 -6.05 8.77 3.37
N MET A 30 -5.76 10.07 3.39
CA MET A 30 -4.71 10.74 2.66
C MET A 30 -3.40 10.02 3.02
N TYR A 31 -3.01 9.02 2.23
CA TYR A 31 -1.70 8.40 2.31
C TYR A 31 -0.70 9.42 1.81
N GLN A 32 -0.16 10.23 2.73
CA GLN A 32 1.01 11.05 2.47
C GLN A 32 2.12 10.14 1.94
N ALA A 33 2.55 10.43 0.72
CA ALA A 33 3.73 9.86 0.10
C ALA A 33 4.96 10.48 0.77
N ASP A 34 5.22 10.08 2.02
CA ASP A 34 6.55 10.28 2.60
C ASP A 34 7.48 9.30 1.87
N ASP A 35 8.61 9.84 1.41
CA ASP A 35 9.65 9.17 0.63
C ASP A 35 10.29 8.07 1.50
N LEU A 36 9.60 6.93 1.61
CA LEU A 36 10.06 5.77 2.37
C LEU A 36 11.23 5.16 1.58
N ASP A 37 12.43 5.31 2.11
CA ASP A 37 13.55 4.45 1.74
C ASP A 37 13.11 3.00 1.95
N LEU A 38 12.89 2.28 0.85
CA LEU A 38 12.50 0.88 0.87
C LEU A 38 13.53 0.08 1.67
N THR A 39 13.06 -0.78 2.57
CA THR A 39 13.92 -1.82 3.15
C THR A 39 14.52 -2.68 2.04
N ARG A 40 15.63 -3.38 2.32
CA ARG A 40 16.26 -4.27 1.33
C ARG A 40 15.29 -5.30 0.74
N SER A 41 14.39 -5.85 1.56
CA SER A 41 13.36 -6.79 1.13
C SER A 41 12.33 -6.14 0.22
N GLU A 42 11.87 -4.94 0.56
CA GLU A 42 10.91 -4.18 -0.26
C GLU A 42 11.56 -3.72 -1.57
N GLN A 43 12.84 -3.34 -1.55
CA GLN A 43 13.61 -2.96 -2.74
C GLN A 43 13.77 -4.14 -3.70
N ARG A 44 14.11 -5.34 -3.18
CA ARG A 44 14.19 -6.57 -3.99
C ARG A 44 12.84 -6.93 -4.60
N SER A 45 11.77 -6.85 -3.80
CA SER A 45 10.41 -7.04 -4.30
C SER A 45 10.08 -6.03 -5.39
N TRP A 46 10.40 -4.75 -5.18
CA TRP A 46 10.16 -3.68 -6.15
C TRP A 46 10.90 -3.90 -7.48
N LEU A 47 12.15 -4.38 -7.45
CA LEU A 47 12.91 -4.66 -8.69
C LEU A 47 12.23 -5.73 -9.55
N VAL A 48 11.75 -6.82 -8.93
CA VAL A 48 11.03 -7.89 -9.64
C VAL A 48 9.72 -7.37 -10.22
N HIS A 49 8.96 -6.59 -9.46
CA HIS A 49 7.69 -6.04 -9.92
C HIS A 49 7.87 -4.94 -10.97
N ARG A 50 8.95 -4.17 -10.90
CA ARG A 50 9.34 -3.24 -11.97
C ARG A 50 9.59 -3.98 -13.27
N ARG A 51 10.29 -5.12 -13.23
CA ARG A 51 10.51 -5.94 -14.42
C ARG A 51 9.18 -6.45 -15.00
N LEU A 52 8.27 -6.94 -14.17
CA LEU A 52 6.91 -7.29 -14.62
C LEU A 52 6.18 -6.12 -15.28
N ALA A 53 6.30 -4.91 -14.74
CA ALA A 53 5.67 -3.72 -15.30
C ALA A 53 6.22 -3.33 -16.69
N GLU A 54 7.46 -3.68 -17.02
CA GLU A 54 8.04 -3.49 -18.37
C GLU A 54 7.34 -4.34 -19.42
N HIS A 55 6.84 -5.51 -19.04
CA HIS A 55 6.10 -6.43 -19.92
C HIS A 55 4.58 -6.20 -19.90
N LEU A 56 4.08 -5.28 -19.06
CA LEU A 56 2.66 -5.02 -18.95
C LEU A 56 2.16 -4.25 -20.18
N THR A 57 1.22 -4.87 -20.88
CA THR A 57 0.49 -4.37 -22.06
C THR A 57 -0.94 -4.89 -21.97
N GLU A 58 -1.87 -4.37 -22.78
CA GLU A 58 -3.24 -4.91 -22.83
C GLU A 58 -3.27 -6.39 -23.22
N MET A 59 -2.41 -6.79 -24.17
CA MET A 59 -2.29 -8.17 -24.63
C MET A 59 -1.76 -9.08 -23.51
N SER A 60 -0.64 -8.71 -22.87
CA SER A 60 -0.10 -9.52 -21.77
C SER A 60 -1.04 -9.57 -20.57
N LEU A 61 -1.81 -8.51 -20.28
CA LEU A 61 -2.84 -8.56 -19.24
C LEU A 61 -3.96 -9.54 -19.59
N THR A 62 -4.36 -9.61 -20.86
CA THR A 62 -5.35 -10.60 -21.33
C THR A 62 -4.84 -12.02 -21.12
N ASP A 63 -3.56 -12.26 -21.42
CA ASP A 63 -2.93 -13.58 -21.24
C ASP A 63 -2.70 -13.94 -19.76
N TRP A 64 -2.30 -12.96 -18.95
CA TRP A 64 -1.98 -13.18 -17.54
C TRP A 64 -3.20 -13.18 -16.62
N GLY A 65 -4.30 -12.53 -17.02
CA GLY A 65 -5.51 -12.37 -16.22
C GLY A 65 -5.99 -13.66 -15.55
N PRO A 66 -6.16 -14.77 -16.29
CA PRO A 66 -6.57 -16.05 -15.69
C PRO A 66 -5.59 -16.56 -14.62
N VAL A 67 -4.28 -16.44 -14.85
CA VAL A 67 -3.25 -16.85 -13.88
C VAL A 67 -3.27 -15.96 -12.65
N ILE A 68 -3.45 -14.65 -12.82
CA ILE A 68 -3.54 -13.68 -11.74
C ILE A 68 -4.78 -13.97 -10.86
N LEU A 69 -5.94 -14.20 -11.45
CA LEU A 69 -7.17 -14.48 -10.71
C LEU A 69 -7.09 -15.80 -9.93
N ASP A 70 -6.50 -16.84 -10.52
CA ASP A 70 -6.24 -18.12 -9.86
C ASP A 70 -5.22 -17.98 -8.70
N ASN A 71 -4.17 -17.17 -8.88
CA ASN A 71 -3.26 -16.79 -7.80
C ASN A 71 -3.98 -16.06 -6.66
N ILE A 72 -4.88 -15.12 -6.97
CA ILE A 72 -5.68 -14.41 -5.95
C ILE A 72 -6.51 -15.42 -5.15
N ALA A 73 -7.20 -16.35 -5.82
CA ALA A 73 -8.01 -17.37 -5.17
C ALA A 73 -7.17 -18.21 -4.19
N ARG A 74 -5.99 -18.69 -4.62
CA ARG A 74 -5.04 -19.40 -3.75
C ARG A 74 -4.56 -18.55 -2.57
N LEU A 75 -4.18 -17.30 -2.81
CA LEU A 75 -3.68 -16.42 -1.75
C LEU A 75 -4.73 -16.18 -0.67
N ARG A 76 -6.01 -16.06 -1.04
CA ARG A 76 -7.13 -15.90 -0.09
C ARG A 76 -7.26 -17.07 0.89
N GLU A 77 -6.86 -18.28 0.50
CA GLU A 77 -6.89 -19.44 1.40
C GLU A 77 -5.79 -19.36 2.47
N GLY A 78 -4.65 -18.74 2.14
CA GLY A 78 -3.46 -18.67 2.99
C GLY A 78 -3.38 -17.42 3.87
N VAL A 79 -3.92 -16.28 3.44
CA VAL A 79 -3.86 -15.04 4.21
C VAL A 79 -5.01 -14.93 5.21
N ARG A 80 -4.73 -14.35 6.38
CA ARG A 80 -5.76 -14.06 7.38
C ARG A 80 -5.71 -12.59 7.80
N GLY A 81 -6.90 -12.02 7.96
CA GLY A 81 -7.09 -10.67 8.48
C GLY A 81 -6.79 -9.56 7.47
N GLN A 82 -6.96 -8.34 7.97
CA GLN A 82 -6.63 -7.11 7.26
C GLN A 82 -5.17 -6.72 7.55
N PRO A 83 -4.47 -6.01 6.64
CA PRO A 83 -4.97 -5.45 5.37
C PRO A 83 -4.96 -6.41 4.17
N HIS A 84 -4.38 -7.61 4.30
CA HIS A 84 -4.15 -8.54 3.20
C HIS A 84 -5.40 -8.88 2.38
N LEU A 85 -6.53 -9.17 3.04
CA LEU A 85 -7.78 -9.50 2.33
C LEU A 85 -8.30 -8.32 1.50
N ARG A 86 -8.24 -7.08 2.02
CA ARG A 86 -8.60 -5.88 1.26
C ARG A 86 -7.65 -5.64 0.09
N ASN A 87 -6.36 -5.91 0.26
CA ASN A 87 -5.39 -5.78 -0.83
C ASN A 87 -5.64 -6.81 -1.94
N LEU A 88 -6.04 -8.05 -1.60
CA LEU A 88 -6.48 -9.04 -2.58
C LEU A 88 -7.77 -8.62 -3.30
N ASP A 89 -8.74 -8.02 -2.59
CA ASP A 89 -9.92 -7.43 -3.24
C ASP A 89 -9.54 -6.30 -4.20
N CYS A 90 -8.55 -5.49 -3.84
CA CYS A 90 -8.04 -4.41 -4.69
C CYS A 90 -7.39 -4.98 -5.95
N TRP A 91 -6.49 -5.96 -5.80
CA TRP A 91 -5.87 -6.65 -6.93
C TRP A 91 -6.89 -7.24 -7.89
N GLN A 92 -7.91 -7.93 -7.36
CA GLN A 92 -8.96 -8.53 -8.18
C GLN A 92 -9.71 -7.47 -8.99
N ARG A 93 -10.13 -6.37 -8.35
CA ARG A 93 -10.83 -5.28 -9.04
C ARG A 93 -10.01 -4.66 -10.16
N ILE A 94 -8.71 -4.41 -9.92
CA ILE A 94 -7.81 -3.81 -10.92
C ILE A 94 -7.69 -4.72 -12.16
N VAL A 95 -7.56 -6.02 -11.94
CA VAL A 95 -7.40 -7.01 -13.03
C VAL A 95 -8.70 -7.18 -13.80
N GLU A 96 -9.82 -7.31 -13.11
CA GLU A 96 -11.15 -7.44 -13.72
C GLU A 96 -11.57 -6.19 -14.50
N SER A 97 -11.19 -4.99 -14.03
CA SER A 97 -11.47 -3.75 -14.74
C SER A 97 -10.51 -3.48 -15.90
N GLY A 98 -9.39 -4.21 -15.98
CA GLY A 98 -8.33 -3.94 -16.94
C GLY A 98 -7.59 -2.63 -16.69
N ASP A 99 -7.61 -2.09 -15.46
CA ASP A 99 -7.01 -0.79 -15.16
C ASP A 99 -5.48 -0.88 -15.15
N MET A 100 -4.90 -0.62 -16.31
CA MET A 100 -3.45 -0.64 -16.51
C MET A 100 -2.71 0.38 -15.64
N ALA A 101 -3.31 1.55 -15.37
CA ALA A 101 -2.65 2.58 -14.57
C ALA A 101 -2.55 2.12 -13.11
N ALA A 102 -3.64 1.60 -12.56
CA ALA A 102 -3.66 1.04 -11.22
C ALA A 102 -2.77 -0.21 -11.10
N LEU A 103 -2.70 -1.07 -12.12
CA LEU A 103 -1.76 -2.19 -12.18
C LEU A 103 -0.31 -1.71 -12.12
N ARG A 104 0.09 -0.75 -12.96
CA ARG A 104 1.45 -0.19 -12.95
C ARG A 104 1.77 0.44 -11.59
N GLN A 105 0.81 1.15 -11.01
CA GLN A 105 0.97 1.76 -9.69
C GLN A 105 1.19 0.71 -8.59
N ALA A 106 0.36 -0.32 -8.51
CA ALA A 106 0.52 -1.37 -7.49
C ALA A 106 1.87 -2.12 -7.64
N LEU A 107 2.33 -2.31 -8.89
CA LEU A 107 3.62 -2.95 -9.16
C LEU A 107 4.83 -2.07 -8.81
N THR A 108 4.76 -0.76 -9.03
CA THR A 108 5.96 0.12 -9.03
C THR A 108 5.90 1.28 -8.06
N GLY A 109 4.75 1.52 -7.44
CA GLY A 109 4.54 2.59 -6.48
C GLY A 109 5.34 2.38 -5.20
N ARG A 110 5.71 3.49 -4.55
CA ARG A 110 6.55 3.49 -3.34
C ARG A 110 5.79 3.96 -2.10
N SER A 111 4.50 4.26 -2.23
CA SER A 111 3.69 4.58 -1.06
C SER A 111 3.57 3.35 -0.15
N ARG A 112 3.25 3.58 1.13
CA ARG A 112 3.01 2.47 2.07
C ARG A 112 1.94 1.51 1.55
N HIS A 113 0.88 2.05 0.92
CA HIS A 113 -0.17 1.24 0.34
C HIS A 113 0.35 0.36 -0.82
N ASP A 114 1.17 0.90 -1.73
CA ASP A 114 1.74 0.13 -2.85
C ASP A 114 2.70 -0.97 -2.37
N ILE A 115 3.43 -0.70 -1.29
CA ILE A 115 4.29 -1.69 -0.62
C ILE A 115 3.43 -2.83 -0.06
N GLU A 116 2.39 -2.52 0.71
CA GLU A 116 1.45 -3.51 1.27
C GLU A 116 0.70 -4.29 0.19
N MET A 117 0.40 -3.66 -0.95
CA MET A 117 -0.16 -4.36 -2.12
C MET A 117 0.80 -5.44 -2.64
N ARG A 118 2.11 -5.17 -2.68
CA ARG A 118 3.13 -6.14 -3.12
C ARG A 118 3.38 -7.26 -2.13
N GLU A 119 3.04 -7.10 -0.85
CA GLU A 119 3.15 -8.17 0.15
C GLU A 119 2.24 -9.38 -0.20
N VAL A 120 1.12 -9.12 -0.91
CA VAL A 120 0.17 -10.13 -1.38
C VAL A 120 0.02 -10.14 -2.90
N SER A 121 1.13 -9.91 -3.61
CA SER A 121 1.14 -9.84 -5.06
C SER A 121 0.69 -11.16 -5.72
N PRO A 122 -0.32 -11.14 -6.61
CA PRO A 122 -0.78 -12.31 -7.33
C PRO A 122 0.02 -12.59 -8.62
N MET A 123 1.21 -11.99 -8.77
CA MET A 123 2.02 -12.09 -9.99
C MET A 123 2.95 -13.31 -10.02
N GLY A 124 2.80 -14.23 -9.06
CA GLY A 124 3.59 -15.44 -8.97
C GLY A 124 3.52 -16.27 -10.25
N GLY A 125 4.67 -16.64 -10.80
CA GLY A 125 4.77 -17.45 -12.01
C GLY A 125 4.61 -16.70 -13.34
N LEU A 126 4.35 -15.39 -13.33
CA LEU A 126 4.22 -14.59 -14.57
C LEU A 126 5.58 -14.23 -15.19
N LEU A 127 6.60 -14.00 -14.37
CA LEU A 127 7.95 -13.68 -14.83
C LEU A 127 8.80 -14.96 -14.90
N PRO A 128 9.46 -15.26 -16.04
CA PRO A 128 10.42 -16.34 -16.15
C PRO A 128 11.52 -16.24 -15.08
N ASP A 129 12.01 -17.39 -14.60
CA ASP A 129 13.02 -17.42 -13.53
C ASP A 129 14.35 -16.78 -13.92
N SER A 130 14.70 -16.76 -15.21
CA SER A 130 15.88 -16.05 -15.72
C SER A 130 15.73 -14.54 -15.52
N GLU A 131 14.61 -13.97 -15.96
CA GLU A 131 14.34 -12.53 -15.84
C GLU A 131 14.18 -12.09 -14.38
N ARG A 132 13.61 -12.96 -13.53
CA ARG A 132 13.56 -12.71 -12.09
C ARG A 132 14.96 -12.62 -11.48
N ARG A 133 15.88 -13.49 -11.90
CA ARG A 133 17.28 -13.47 -11.45
C ARG A 133 18.02 -12.23 -11.94
N GLU A 134 17.86 -11.89 -13.21
CA GLU A 134 18.41 -10.66 -13.79
C GLU A 134 17.95 -9.41 -13.03
N ALA A 135 16.65 -9.30 -12.74
CA ALA A 135 16.09 -8.18 -11.98
C ALA A 135 16.68 -8.05 -10.56
N LEU A 136 17.10 -9.17 -9.95
CA LEU A 136 17.72 -9.20 -8.63
C LEU A 136 19.25 -9.03 -8.66
N GLY A 137 19.84 -8.81 -9.85
CA GLY A 137 21.29 -8.69 -10.03
C GLY A 137 22.04 -10.02 -9.88
N HIS A 138 21.34 -11.14 -10.01
CA HIS A 138 21.96 -12.46 -10.11
C HIS A 138 22.21 -12.76 -11.59
N THR A 139 23.29 -12.19 -12.13
CA THR A 139 23.84 -12.58 -13.44
C THR A 139 24.65 -13.85 -13.23
N ASP A 140 24.33 -14.93 -13.96
CA ASP A 140 25.17 -16.14 -14.04
C ASP A 140 26.56 -15.82 -14.65
#